data_AF-A0A935ZGA0-F1
#
_entry.id   AF-A0A935ZGA0-F1
#
_cell.length_a   1.000
_cell.length_b   1.000
_cell.length_c   1.000
_cell.angle_alpha   90.00
_cell.angle_beta   90.00
_cell.angle_gamma   90.00
#
_symmetry.space_group_name_H-M   'P 1'
#
loop_
_entity.id
_entity.type
_entity.pdbx_description
1 polymer ?
#
loop_
_entity_poly.entity_id
_entity_poly.type
_entity_poly.pdbx_seq_one_letter_code
_entity_poly.pdbx_strand_id
1 'polypeptide(L)'
;MMRALVFAFAMAFGVSAGAACQGAKPSSDFHGVKLGMTAGDVRQRFQGPKGTWKATPGEEMLLDYSPDQGTVPTVRFEFHSGMLVAIRATLDPHDPSASLLPREVTAGAVIAREHDGPHVKLTWLSRDCPTHKDEADRLVKGAP
;
A
#
# COMPACT_ATOMS: atom_id res chain seq x y z
N MET A 1 17.85 29.71 -66.93
CA MET A 1 16.42 29.63 -66.56
C MET A 1 16.29 28.70 -65.36
N MET A 2 15.81 29.24 -64.25
CA MET A 2 15.72 28.62 -62.93
C MET A 2 14.51 27.67 -62.88
N ARG A 3 14.66 26.44 -62.39
CA ARG A 3 13.52 25.61 -61.98
C ARG A 3 13.80 24.97 -60.61
N ALA A 4 12.83 25.19 -59.74
CA ALA A 4 12.86 25.06 -58.30
C ALA A 4 12.61 23.61 -57.82
N LEU A 5 13.22 23.33 -56.66
CA LEU A 5 12.73 22.59 -55.49
C LEU A 5 11.48 21.72 -55.65
N VAL A 6 11.55 20.47 -55.14
CA VAL A 6 10.82 20.05 -53.92
C VAL A 6 11.62 18.95 -53.21
N PHE A 7 12.09 19.23 -51.99
CA PHE A 7 12.58 18.21 -51.06
C PHE A 7 11.35 17.58 -50.37
N ALA A 8 11.12 16.29 -50.58
CA ALA A 8 10.10 15.54 -49.85
C ALA A 8 10.64 15.20 -48.45
N PHE A 9 10.16 15.91 -47.44
CA PHE A 9 10.46 15.64 -46.03
C PHE A 9 9.57 14.46 -45.57
N ALA A 10 10.17 13.29 -45.38
CA ALA A 10 9.49 12.12 -44.82
C ALA A 10 9.26 12.33 -43.32
N MET A 11 8.03 12.66 -42.94
CA MET A 11 7.63 12.78 -41.54
C MET A 11 7.21 11.39 -41.02
N ALA A 12 8.16 10.67 -40.43
CA ALA A 12 7.90 9.43 -39.73
C ALA A 12 7.12 9.74 -38.43
N PHE A 13 5.84 9.37 -38.40
CA PHE A 13 5.04 9.33 -37.17
C PHE A 13 5.51 8.18 -36.28
N GLY A 14 6.57 8.43 -35.51
CA GLY A 14 6.98 7.57 -34.40
C GLY A 14 6.13 7.86 -33.17
N VAL A 15 4.91 7.31 -33.12
CA VAL A 15 4.13 7.28 -31.86
C VAL A 15 4.82 6.30 -30.94
N SER A 16 5.71 6.83 -30.09
CA SER A 16 6.36 6.08 -29.03
C SER A 16 5.35 5.88 -27.90
N ALA A 17 4.44 4.91 -28.06
CA ALA A 17 3.66 4.36 -26.96
C ALA A 17 4.57 3.48 -26.08
N GLY A 18 5.59 4.10 -25.49
CA GLY A 18 6.32 3.53 -24.39
C GLY A 18 5.46 3.66 -23.15
N ALA A 19 4.65 2.64 -22.88
CA ALA A 19 4.00 2.46 -21.60
C ALA A 19 5.05 2.68 -20.51
N ALA A 20 4.91 3.78 -19.78
CA ALA A 20 5.73 4.06 -18.63
C ALA A 20 5.44 2.94 -17.62
N CYS A 21 6.28 1.90 -17.62
CA CYS A 21 6.48 1.07 -16.45
C CYS A 21 7.18 1.97 -15.42
N GLN A 22 6.41 2.90 -14.85
CA GLN A 22 6.74 3.49 -13.58
C GLN A 22 6.77 2.32 -12.62
N GLY A 23 7.97 1.79 -12.36
CA GLY A 23 8.20 0.94 -11.21
C GLY A 23 7.74 1.74 -10.02
N ALA A 24 6.51 1.50 -9.59
CA ALA A 24 5.90 2.23 -8.50
C ALA A 24 6.84 2.06 -7.30
N LYS A 25 7.30 3.20 -6.78
CA LYS A 25 8.16 3.24 -5.62
C LYS A 25 7.44 2.47 -4.50
N PRO A 26 8.10 1.52 -3.81
CA PRO A 26 7.45 0.82 -2.73
C PRO A 26 6.86 1.81 -1.74
N SER A 27 5.64 1.57 -1.23
CA SER A 27 5.08 2.51 -0.25
C SER A 27 6.02 2.57 0.95
N SER A 28 6.67 3.70 1.16
CA SER A 28 7.65 3.86 2.23
C SER A 28 7.02 3.82 3.62
N ASP A 29 5.70 4.01 3.69
CA ASP A 29 4.85 4.13 4.86
C ASP A 29 3.36 4.05 4.46
N PHE A 30 2.51 3.78 5.44
CA PHE A 30 1.05 3.83 5.38
C PHE A 30 0.58 4.99 6.25
N HIS A 31 0.25 6.13 5.65
CA HIS A 31 -0.13 7.36 6.35
C HIS A 31 0.87 7.73 7.48
N GLY A 32 2.17 7.73 7.20
CA GLY A 32 3.21 8.03 8.19
C GLY A 32 3.63 6.85 9.08
N VAL A 33 2.92 5.72 9.02
CA VAL A 33 3.21 4.50 9.81
C VAL A 33 4.05 3.51 9.02
N LYS A 34 5.00 2.85 9.69
CA LYS A 34 5.83 1.79 9.12
C LYS A 34 5.89 0.60 10.05
N LEU A 35 6.07 -0.60 9.48
CA LEU A 35 6.40 -1.79 10.27
C LEU A 35 7.64 -1.52 11.14
N GLY A 36 7.65 -2.13 12.33
CA GLY A 36 8.66 -1.92 13.36
C GLY A 36 8.42 -0.69 14.25
N MET A 37 7.36 0.08 14.06
CA MET A 37 7.00 1.14 15.00
C MET A 37 6.39 0.59 16.29
N THR A 38 6.58 1.28 17.42
CA THR A 38 5.85 0.98 18.65
C THR A 38 4.40 1.48 18.57
N ALA A 39 3.53 1.03 19.47
CA ALA A 39 2.14 1.50 19.52
C ALA A 39 2.02 3.02 19.73
N GLY A 40 2.93 3.59 20.53
CA GLY A 40 3.01 5.03 20.76
C GLY A 40 3.40 5.78 19.49
N ASP A 41 4.42 5.29 18.78
CA ASP A 41 4.85 5.87 17.50
C ASP A 41 3.74 5.82 16.45
N VAL A 42 3.00 4.69 16.37
CA VAL A 42 1.85 4.55 15.46
C VAL A 42 0.82 5.63 15.73
N ARG A 43 0.38 5.79 16.99
CA ARG A 43 -0.60 6.83 17.35
C ARG A 43 -0.10 8.24 17.06
N GLN A 44 1.19 8.49 17.27
CA GLN A 44 1.79 9.80 17.06
C GLN A 44 1.96 10.14 15.57
N ARG A 45 2.27 9.13 14.73
CA ARG A 45 2.64 9.35 13.32
C ARG A 45 1.53 9.08 12.33
N PHE A 46 0.47 8.37 12.72
CA PHE A 46 -0.63 8.05 11.81
C PHE A 46 -1.38 9.31 11.36
N GLN A 47 -1.33 9.57 10.05
CA GLN A 47 -1.93 10.72 9.38
C GLN A 47 -3.30 10.37 8.79
N GLY A 48 -4.17 9.82 9.62
CA GLY A 48 -5.59 9.60 9.28
C GLY A 48 -6.46 10.80 9.64
N PRO A 49 -7.75 10.80 9.25
CA PRO A 49 -8.72 11.77 9.75
C PRO A 49 -8.87 11.67 11.29
N LYS A 50 -9.68 12.55 11.88
CA LYS A 50 -10.03 12.39 13.29
C LYS A 50 -10.77 11.06 13.49
N GLY A 51 -10.38 10.31 14.51
CA GLY A 51 -10.95 9.00 14.79
C GLY A 51 -10.71 8.53 16.21
N THR A 52 -11.29 7.37 16.49
CA THR A 52 -11.25 6.70 17.77
C THR A 52 -10.29 5.52 17.71
N TRP A 53 -9.54 5.33 18.80
CA TRP A 53 -8.58 4.25 18.95
C TRP A 53 -9.05 3.25 20.01
N LYS A 54 -8.99 1.96 19.72
CA LYS A 54 -9.27 0.88 20.66
C LYS A 54 -8.06 -0.06 20.74
N ALA A 55 -7.48 -0.19 21.92
CA ALA A 55 -6.45 -1.18 22.17
C ALA A 55 -7.07 -2.44 22.78
N THR A 56 -6.72 -3.60 22.25
CA THR A 56 -7.10 -4.91 22.79
C THR A 56 -5.82 -5.65 23.15
N PRO A 57 -5.47 -5.77 24.44
CA PRO A 57 -4.33 -6.57 24.87
C PRO A 57 -4.66 -8.07 24.74
N GLY A 58 -3.63 -8.87 24.49
CA GLY A 58 -3.70 -10.32 24.34
C GLY A 58 -2.29 -10.90 24.32
N GLU A 59 -2.14 -12.12 23.80
CA GLU A 59 -0.81 -12.69 23.46
C GLU A 59 -0.06 -11.75 22.50
N GLU A 60 -0.80 -11.24 21.52
CA GLU A 60 -0.38 -10.17 20.62
C GLU A 60 -1.30 -8.95 20.86
N MET A 61 -0.74 -7.75 20.77
CA MET A 61 -1.52 -6.53 21.01
C MET A 61 -2.14 -6.05 19.70
N LEU A 62 -3.44 -5.76 19.74
CA LEU A 62 -4.17 -5.17 18.63
C LEU A 62 -4.50 -3.72 18.94
N LEU A 63 -4.28 -2.84 17.96
CA LEU A 63 -4.73 -1.45 18.00
C LEU A 63 -5.61 -1.19 16.79
N ASP A 64 -6.90 -1.04 17.04
CA ASP A 64 -7.89 -0.69 16.04
C ASP A 64 -8.07 0.84 16.01
N TYR A 65 -8.15 1.39 14.81
CA TYR A 65 -8.51 2.76 14.51
C TYR A 65 -9.79 2.79 13.67
N SER A 66 -10.69 3.69 14.00
CA SER A 66 -11.90 3.96 13.21
C SER A 66 -12.13 5.47 13.10
N PRO A 67 -12.41 6.01 11.91
CA PRO A 67 -12.67 7.43 11.74
C PRO A 67 -13.99 7.82 12.40
N ASP A 68 -14.06 9.05 12.94
CA ASP A 68 -15.28 9.55 13.61
C ASP A 68 -16.40 9.86 12.60
N GLN A 69 -16.03 10.13 11.35
CA GLN A 69 -16.92 10.47 10.23
C GLN A 69 -16.44 9.76 8.96
N GLY A 70 -17.39 9.26 8.17
CA GLY A 70 -17.10 8.36 7.04
C GLY A 70 -16.90 6.92 7.51
N THR A 71 -17.25 5.96 6.68
CA THR A 71 -17.18 4.52 6.99
C THR A 71 -15.77 3.94 6.81
N VAL A 72 -14.84 4.67 6.20
CA VAL A 72 -13.54 4.19 5.72
C VAL A 72 -12.51 5.33 5.82
N PRO A 73 -11.26 5.10 6.30
CA PRO A 73 -10.61 3.80 6.51
C PRO A 73 -10.64 3.27 7.95
N THR A 74 -11.12 2.03 8.13
CA THR A 74 -10.86 1.26 9.36
C THR A 74 -9.50 0.59 9.24
N VAL A 75 -8.71 0.68 10.30
CA VAL A 75 -7.34 0.14 10.31
C VAL A 75 -7.10 -0.66 11.57
N ARG A 76 -6.54 -1.86 11.42
CA ARG A 76 -6.01 -2.67 12.50
C ARG A 76 -4.49 -2.72 12.38
N PHE A 77 -3.84 -2.41 13.48
CA PHE A 77 -2.40 -2.54 13.67
C PHE A 77 -2.14 -3.72 14.63
N GLU A 78 -1.30 -4.67 14.24
CA GLU A 78 -0.99 -5.87 15.04
C GLU A 78 0.47 -5.81 15.50
N PHE A 79 0.69 -5.96 16.81
CA PHE A 79 1.98 -5.75 17.46
C PHE A 79 2.46 -6.99 18.16
N HIS A 80 3.66 -7.43 17.81
CA HIS A 80 4.29 -8.61 18.39
C HIS A 80 5.58 -8.20 19.06
N SER A 81 5.74 -8.62 20.33
CA SER A 81 6.86 -8.15 21.18
C SER A 81 7.02 -6.62 21.22
N GLY A 82 5.89 -5.89 21.17
CA GLY A 82 5.85 -4.42 21.21
C GLY A 82 6.10 -3.71 19.87
N MET A 83 6.32 -4.45 18.78
CA MET A 83 6.66 -3.90 17.47
C MET A 83 5.55 -4.15 16.46
N LEU A 84 5.21 -3.16 15.63
CA LEU A 84 4.22 -3.30 14.57
C LEU A 84 4.69 -4.30 13.51
N VAL A 85 3.95 -5.39 13.32
CA VAL A 85 4.28 -6.43 12.35
C VAL A 85 3.24 -6.59 11.25
N ALA A 86 2.02 -6.08 11.45
CA ALA A 86 1.00 -6.09 10.42
C ALA A 86 0.10 -4.85 10.46
N ILE A 87 -0.35 -4.43 9.28
CA ILE A 87 -1.38 -3.42 9.06
C ILE A 87 -2.46 -4.06 8.18
N ARG A 88 -3.70 -4.03 8.67
CA ARG A 88 -4.89 -4.42 7.90
C ARG A 88 -5.81 -3.22 7.79
N ALA A 89 -6.11 -2.79 6.57
CA ALA A 89 -6.94 -1.61 6.36
C ALA A 89 -8.02 -1.88 5.32
N THR A 90 -9.19 -1.29 5.53
CA THR A 90 -10.18 -1.08 4.47
C THR A 90 -10.03 0.36 4.02
N LEU A 91 -9.80 0.59 2.72
CA LEU A 91 -9.48 1.90 2.16
C LEU A 91 -10.59 2.39 1.23
N ASP A 92 -10.75 3.71 1.21
CA ASP A 92 -11.58 4.38 0.22
C ASP A 92 -10.87 4.25 -1.14
N PRO A 93 -11.58 4.05 -2.26
CA PRO A 93 -10.94 3.92 -3.57
C PRO A 93 -10.16 5.18 -3.97
N HIS A 94 -10.45 6.34 -3.40
CA HIS A 94 -9.71 7.58 -3.61
C HIS A 94 -8.53 7.77 -2.65
N ASP A 95 -8.31 6.86 -1.69
CA ASP A 95 -7.12 6.88 -0.85
C ASP A 95 -5.86 6.66 -1.71
N PRO A 96 -4.80 7.48 -1.57
CA PRO A 96 -3.56 7.28 -2.32
C PRO A 96 -2.96 5.88 -2.15
N SER A 97 -3.12 5.27 -0.97
CA SER A 97 -2.64 3.93 -0.65
C SER A 97 -3.43 2.83 -1.36
N ALA A 98 -4.67 3.12 -1.82
CA ALA A 98 -5.52 2.17 -2.54
C ALA A 98 -5.16 2.05 -4.03
N SER A 99 -4.59 3.10 -4.62
CA SER A 99 -4.28 3.18 -6.07
C SER A 99 -2.87 2.70 -6.44
N LEU A 100 -2.10 2.17 -5.48
CA LEU A 100 -0.75 1.61 -5.73
C LEU A 100 -0.83 0.20 -6.32
N LEU A 101 0.33 -0.43 -6.53
CA LEU A 101 0.39 -1.78 -7.12
C LEU A 101 -0.48 -2.77 -6.33
N PRO A 102 -1.20 -3.69 -6.98
CA PRO A 102 -1.98 -4.71 -6.29
C PRO A 102 -1.16 -5.55 -5.32
N ARG A 103 0.14 -5.70 -5.58
CA ARG A 103 1.07 -6.41 -4.73
C ARG A 103 2.46 -5.81 -4.78
N GLU A 104 3.11 -5.71 -3.63
CA GLU A 104 4.50 -5.29 -3.48
C GLU A 104 5.22 -6.27 -2.54
N VAL A 105 6.42 -6.70 -2.92
CA VAL A 105 7.23 -7.61 -2.10
C VAL A 105 8.62 -7.01 -1.94
N THR A 106 9.07 -6.94 -0.69
CA THR A 106 10.43 -6.54 -0.32
C THR A 106 11.08 -7.65 0.49
N ALA A 107 12.35 -7.49 0.86
CA ALA A 107 13.02 -8.46 1.72
C ALA A 107 12.28 -8.68 3.05
N GLY A 108 11.83 -7.61 3.71
CA GLY A 108 11.23 -7.66 5.05
C GLY A 108 9.70 -7.58 5.10
N ALA A 109 9.02 -7.35 3.97
CA ALA A 109 7.57 -7.16 3.98
C ALA A 109 6.88 -7.57 2.67
N VAL A 110 5.58 -7.87 2.77
CA VAL A 110 4.66 -8.02 1.63
C VAL A 110 3.45 -7.13 1.85
N ILE A 111 3.01 -6.46 0.77
CA ILE A 111 1.79 -5.66 0.71
C ILE A 111 0.89 -6.27 -0.36
N ALA A 112 -0.38 -6.49 -0.03
CA ALA A 112 -1.42 -6.91 -0.94
C ALA A 112 -2.60 -5.93 -0.86
N ARG A 113 -3.16 -5.60 -2.01
CA ARG A 113 -4.32 -4.73 -2.19
C ARG A 113 -5.35 -5.45 -3.04
N GLU A 114 -6.52 -5.68 -2.47
CA GLU A 114 -7.58 -6.47 -3.08
C GLU A 114 -8.87 -5.65 -3.11
N HIS A 115 -9.57 -5.64 -4.25
CA HIS A 115 -10.86 -4.97 -4.34
C HIS A 115 -11.92 -5.75 -3.56
N ASP A 116 -12.67 -5.05 -2.72
CA ASP A 116 -13.83 -5.57 -1.98
C ASP A 116 -15.02 -4.62 -2.18
N GLY A 117 -15.84 -4.92 -3.19
CA GLY A 117 -16.89 -4.01 -3.64
C GLY A 117 -16.31 -2.64 -4.04
N PRO A 118 -16.79 -1.53 -3.45
CA PRO A 118 -16.26 -0.19 -3.73
C PRO A 118 -14.95 0.11 -2.99
N HIS A 119 -14.50 -0.75 -2.07
CA HIS A 119 -13.34 -0.51 -1.21
C HIS A 119 -12.12 -1.31 -1.65
N VAL A 120 -10.97 -0.98 -1.07
CA VAL A 120 -9.74 -1.76 -1.23
C VAL A 120 -9.29 -2.28 0.13
N LYS A 121 -9.18 -3.61 0.27
CA LYS A 121 -8.53 -4.24 1.42
C LYS A 121 -7.03 -4.21 1.23
N LEU A 122 -6.34 -3.53 2.13
CA LEU A 122 -4.88 -3.53 2.20
C LEU A 122 -4.44 -4.47 3.34
N THR A 123 -3.53 -5.38 3.01
CA THR A 123 -2.82 -6.22 3.98
C THR A 123 -1.32 -5.99 3.81
N TRP A 124 -0.67 -5.48 4.85
CA TRP A 124 0.78 -5.28 4.90
C TRP A 124 1.35 -6.08 6.05
N LEU A 125 2.16 -7.10 5.73
CA LEU A 125 2.75 -8.01 6.71
C LEU A 125 4.27 -7.92 6.70
N SER A 126 4.86 -8.00 7.88
CA SER A 126 6.27 -8.35 8.05
C SER A 126 6.48 -9.81 7.60
N ARG A 127 7.59 -10.06 6.90
CA ARG A 127 8.00 -11.40 6.50
C ARG A 127 8.85 -12.11 7.56
N ASP A 128 9.29 -11.37 8.58
CA ASP A 128 10.15 -11.85 9.66
C ASP A 128 9.35 -12.26 10.91
N CYS A 129 8.04 -12.03 10.91
CA CYS A 129 7.14 -12.43 12.00
C CYS A 129 6.69 -13.89 11.84
N PRO A 130 7.02 -14.80 12.78
CA PRO A 130 6.64 -16.22 12.67
C PRO A 130 5.12 -16.44 12.57
N THR A 131 4.33 -15.63 13.29
CA THR A 131 2.87 -15.76 13.33
C THR A 131 2.22 -15.47 11.98
N HIS A 132 2.78 -14.53 11.20
CA HIS A 132 2.25 -14.17 9.87
C HIS A 132 2.98 -14.85 8.73
N LYS A 133 3.99 -15.69 9.02
CA LYS A 133 4.87 -16.30 8.00
C LYS A 133 4.10 -17.01 6.90
N ASP A 134 3.14 -17.86 7.26
CA ASP A 134 2.38 -18.64 6.27
C ASP A 134 1.50 -17.75 5.40
N GLU A 135 0.90 -16.71 5.98
CA GLU A 135 0.10 -15.72 5.24
C GLU A 135 0.99 -14.89 4.31
N ALA A 136 2.12 -14.39 4.81
CA ALA A 136 3.09 -13.65 4.02
C ALA A 136 3.63 -14.50 2.86
N ASP A 137 3.95 -15.78 3.08
CA ASP A 137 4.43 -16.70 2.05
C ASP A 137 3.36 -16.97 0.97
N ARG A 138 2.07 -17.07 1.35
CA ARG A 138 0.96 -17.17 0.38
C ARG A 138 0.84 -15.91 -0.48
N LEU A 139 0.87 -14.74 0.16
CA LEU A 139 0.79 -13.46 -0.54
C LEU A 139 1.97 -13.27 -1.51
N VAL A 140 3.18 -13.68 -1.13
CA VAL A 140 4.37 -13.65 -2.02
C VAL A 140 4.20 -14.55 -3.23
N LYS A 141 3.66 -15.77 -3.04
CA LYS A 141 3.43 -16.73 -4.13
C LYS A 141 2.26 -16.35 -5.04
N GLY A 142 1.43 -15.39 -4.62
CA GLY A 142 0.24 -14.97 -5.35
C GLY A 142 -0.87 -16.02 -5.38
N ALA A 143 -0.85 -16.96 -4.44
CA ALA A 143 -1.94 -17.90 -4.27
C ALA A 143 -3.12 -17.20 -3.55
N PRO A 144 -4.38 -17.45 -3.96
CA PRO A 144 -5.56 -17.02 -3.22
C PRO A 144 -5.61 -17.62 -1.81
#